data_AF-A0A229WSA3-F1
#
_entry.id   AF-A0A229WSA3-F1
#
_cell.length_a   1.000
_cell.length_b   1.000
_cell.length_c   1.000
_cell.angle_alpha   90.00
_cell.angle_beta   90.00
_cell.angle_gamma   90.00
#
_symmetry.space_group_name_H-M   'P 1'
#
loop_
_entity.id
_entity.type
_entity.pdbx_description
1 polymer ?
#
loop_
_entity_poly.entity_id
_entity_poly.type
_entity_poly.pdbx_seq_one_letter_code
_entity_poly.pdbx_strand_id
1 'polypeptide(L)'
;MSRKPADVASKERNEYIPSFIAKKPFYIDDESTANDYLEHQRLQKQATDQSKWYDRGKRAGPAATKYRKGACENCGAMTHKSKECLSRPRKLGAKWTGKDIQADEVVQNVELGWDAKRDRWNGYDPSEYRQVIEEYEELEKLKRNTKPGAQDGKKIMDGELDDEEAAIEEARYAEESDMGRQQSTATRNLRIREDTAKYLLNLDLDSAKYDPKTRRMVDMGAQDDQAAALVAEENFVRASGDAAEFERAQRYAWESQERGDKKIHLQANPTSGEILRKKEQAETEAKRQAQRKALLEKYGGEEYLKPTPLRETMVIENERFVEYDESGAIKGAPKNAVKSKYPEDVLVNNHTTVFGSWWHNFQWGYACCFSTVKNSYCTGEDGKKAFEEAEMRSMGLLPGPETSDQTSPPAKGETNDIHEAEDLSDRSQRKADTETNTRKRTMMEMKSGVSEEELESYKRSRLAADDPMASFIATPAPDLSATFDTPSDDDNDNQPFNGIASSLIQDEYVHIRHYTERRWPFSSKDSSRLTTTTAKGTSSFGKRHNKSHTLCRRCGRRSFHIQKSTCANCGYPSAKVRKYNWSEKAKRRKTTGTGRMSHLKDVHRRFKNGFQVGTPKGARGPEIH
;
A
#
# COMPACT_ATOMS: atom_id res chain seq x y z
N MET A 1 2.72 -38.56 -16.23
CA MET A 1 3.51 -39.08 -15.10
C MET A 1 4.16 -37.90 -14.41
N SER A 2 3.87 -37.65 -13.13
CA SER A 2 4.54 -36.58 -12.38
C SER A 2 6.03 -36.91 -12.25
N ARG A 3 6.90 -36.03 -12.75
CA ARG A 3 8.31 -36.04 -12.36
C ARG A 3 8.34 -35.56 -10.90
N LYS A 4 8.72 -36.45 -9.99
CA LYS A 4 9.10 -36.02 -8.64
C LYS A 4 10.28 -35.05 -8.78
N PRO A 5 10.36 -33.96 -8.01
CA PRO A 5 11.52 -33.08 -8.03
C PRO A 5 12.76 -33.93 -7.79
N ALA A 6 13.80 -33.74 -8.62
CA ALA A 6 14.86 -34.73 -8.83
C ALA A 6 15.52 -35.22 -7.53
N ASP A 7 15.07 -36.38 -7.04
CA ASP A 7 15.58 -37.08 -5.85
C ASP A 7 16.89 -37.84 -6.16
N VAL A 8 17.72 -37.20 -6.98
CA VAL A 8 19.08 -37.60 -7.30
C VAL A 8 19.88 -36.31 -7.32
N ALA A 9 20.26 -35.85 -6.12
CA ALA A 9 21.29 -34.82 -5.96
C ALA A 9 22.48 -35.18 -6.86
N SER A 10 23.02 -34.19 -7.57
CA SER A 10 24.05 -34.37 -8.59
C SER A 10 25.13 -35.37 -8.13
N LYS A 11 25.24 -36.50 -8.85
CA LYS A 11 26.24 -37.54 -8.58
C LYS A 11 27.67 -37.04 -8.72
N GLU A 12 27.83 -35.90 -9.40
CA GLU A 12 29.07 -35.16 -9.55
C GLU A 12 29.56 -34.60 -8.20
N ARG A 13 30.85 -34.80 -7.94
CA ARG A 13 31.51 -34.30 -6.73
C ARG A 13 31.72 -32.81 -6.86
N ASN A 14 31.00 -32.02 -6.05
CA ASN A 14 31.23 -30.59 -5.92
C ASN A 14 32.65 -30.36 -5.35
N GLU A 15 33.50 -29.68 -6.10
CA GLU A 15 34.92 -29.45 -5.80
C GLU A 15 35.12 -28.58 -4.55
N TYR A 16 34.12 -27.76 -4.20
CA TYR A 16 34.14 -26.90 -3.02
C TYR A 16 33.83 -27.65 -1.72
N ILE A 17 33.38 -28.92 -1.76
CA ILE A 17 33.22 -29.73 -0.56
C ILE A 17 34.60 -30.23 -0.11
N PRO A 18 35.09 -29.84 1.09
CA PRO A 18 36.41 -30.24 1.55
C PRO A 18 36.59 -31.75 1.60
N SER A 19 37.79 -32.21 1.29
CA SER A 19 38.09 -33.65 1.15
C SER A 19 37.82 -34.47 2.43
N PHE A 20 37.83 -33.85 3.62
CA PHE A 20 37.48 -34.54 4.88
C PHE A 20 35.97 -34.72 5.11
N ILE A 21 35.11 -33.98 4.38
CA ILE A 21 33.65 -34.16 4.41
C ILE A 21 33.22 -35.12 3.28
N ALA A 22 33.91 -35.08 2.14
CA ALA A 22 33.58 -35.88 0.96
C ALA A 22 34.36 -37.21 0.85
N LYS A 23 35.17 -37.57 1.85
CA LYS A 23 35.77 -38.91 2.00
C LYS A 23 35.01 -39.64 3.10
N LYS A 24 34.48 -40.82 2.77
CA LYS A 24 33.90 -41.71 3.77
C LYS A 24 34.99 -42.16 4.77
N PRO A 25 34.67 -42.26 6.07
CA PRO A 25 35.56 -42.87 7.05
C PRO A 25 35.56 -44.40 6.95
N PHE A 26 36.63 -45.05 7.42
CA PHE A 26 36.90 -46.49 7.23
C PHE A 26 35.83 -47.47 7.76
N TYR A 27 34.93 -47.01 8.62
CA TYR A 27 33.87 -47.81 9.25
C TYR A 27 32.53 -47.75 8.49
N ILE A 28 32.54 -47.24 7.26
CA ILE A 28 31.38 -47.16 6.38
C ILE A 28 31.77 -47.83 5.06
N ASP A 29 31.01 -48.86 4.69
CA ASP A 29 31.37 -49.73 3.56
C ASP A 29 31.32 -48.98 2.22
N ASP A 30 32.32 -49.24 1.38
CA ASP A 30 32.39 -48.62 0.05
C ASP A 30 31.53 -49.34 -0.99
N GLU A 31 31.25 -50.64 -0.81
CA GLU A 31 30.57 -51.49 -1.79
C GLU A 31 29.06 -51.20 -1.94
N SER A 32 28.34 -50.88 -0.86
CA SER A 32 26.89 -50.63 -0.91
C SER A 32 26.51 -49.26 -1.51
N THR A 33 27.47 -48.33 -1.55
CA THR A 33 27.23 -46.88 -1.65
C THR A 33 28.03 -46.27 -2.81
N ALA A 34 28.12 -46.99 -3.93
CA ALA A 34 28.86 -46.54 -5.12
C ALA A 34 28.23 -45.33 -5.85
N ASN A 35 26.94 -45.04 -5.60
CA ASN A 35 26.17 -44.02 -6.31
C ASN A 35 26.08 -42.63 -5.63
N ASP A 36 26.48 -42.52 -4.35
CA ASP A 36 26.41 -41.27 -3.58
C ASP A 36 27.62 -41.13 -2.64
N TYR A 37 28.50 -40.17 -2.94
CA TYR A 37 29.72 -39.95 -2.14
C TYR A 37 29.44 -39.33 -0.76
N LEU A 38 28.23 -38.80 -0.52
CA LEU A 38 27.88 -38.05 0.68
C LEU A 38 26.84 -38.76 1.56
N GLU A 39 26.48 -40.02 1.26
CA GLU A 39 25.48 -40.78 2.02
C GLU A 39 25.79 -40.82 3.53
N HIS A 40 27.08 -40.94 3.89
CA HIS A 40 27.54 -40.97 5.27
C HIS A 40 27.30 -39.68 6.09
N GLN A 41 26.95 -38.57 5.43
CA GLN A 41 26.53 -37.32 6.07
C GLN A 41 25.00 -37.19 6.13
N ARG A 42 24.26 -38.06 5.42
CA ARG A 42 22.79 -38.08 5.44
C ARG A 42 22.30 -38.79 6.70
N LEU A 43 21.11 -38.39 7.15
CA LEU A 43 20.53 -38.94 8.38
C LEU A 43 19.99 -40.36 8.13
N GLN A 44 20.71 -41.38 8.60
CA GLN A 44 20.30 -42.80 8.51
C GLN A 44 19.12 -43.18 9.43
N LYS A 45 18.54 -42.25 10.19
CA LYS A 45 17.45 -42.56 11.13
C LYS A 45 16.10 -42.60 10.42
N GLN A 46 15.38 -43.71 10.62
CA GLN A 46 13.96 -43.81 10.32
C GLN A 46 13.19 -42.72 11.11
N ALA A 47 12.32 -41.99 10.41
CA ALA A 47 11.46 -41.00 11.04
C ALA A 47 10.45 -41.72 11.96
N THR A 48 10.48 -41.41 13.25
CA THR A 48 9.49 -41.90 14.21
C THR A 48 8.12 -41.26 13.94
N ASP A 49 7.08 -42.08 13.81
CA ASP A 49 5.70 -41.61 13.58
C ASP A 49 5.28 -40.57 14.64
N GLN A 50 5.10 -39.32 14.20
CA GLN A 50 4.77 -38.21 15.10
C GLN A 50 3.32 -38.27 15.62
N SER A 51 2.47 -39.10 15.01
CA SER A 51 1.03 -39.19 15.28
C SER A 51 0.63 -40.21 16.37
N LYS A 52 1.57 -41.01 16.90
CA LYS A 52 1.26 -42.01 17.92
C LYS A 52 1.12 -41.34 19.29
N TRP A 53 -0.11 -41.29 19.81
CA TRP A 53 -0.41 -40.90 21.19
C TRP A 53 -0.92 -42.10 22.01
N TYR A 54 -0.99 -41.94 23.33
CA TYR A 54 -1.48 -42.97 24.26
C TYR A 54 -2.98 -43.24 24.06
N ASP A 55 -3.34 -44.52 23.88
CA ASP A 55 -4.73 -45.00 23.84
C ASP A 55 -5.46 -44.75 25.19
N ARG A 56 -6.15 -43.62 25.34
CA ARG A 56 -6.85 -43.28 26.60
C ARG A 56 -8.08 -44.17 26.81
N GLY A 57 -8.20 -44.79 27.99
CA GLY A 57 -9.39 -45.54 28.42
C GLY A 57 -9.61 -46.89 27.73
N LYS A 58 -8.71 -47.29 26.81
CA LYS A 58 -8.81 -48.55 26.06
C LYS A 58 -8.56 -49.74 26.97
N ARG A 59 -9.52 -50.67 26.97
CA ARG A 59 -9.50 -51.91 27.76
C ARG A 59 -8.99 -53.06 26.90
N ALA A 60 -8.14 -53.91 27.46
CA ALA A 60 -7.53 -55.05 26.75
C ALA A 60 -8.54 -56.17 26.43
N GLY A 61 -9.71 -56.17 27.08
CA GLY A 61 -10.79 -57.14 26.88
C GLY A 61 -11.95 -56.92 27.84
N PRO A 62 -12.94 -57.84 27.88
CA PRO A 62 -14.00 -57.82 28.88
C PRO A 62 -13.46 -58.01 30.29
N ALA A 63 -14.22 -57.56 31.30
CA ALA A 63 -13.83 -57.72 32.69
C ALA A 63 -13.77 -59.20 33.12
N ALA A 64 -12.76 -59.56 33.91
CA ALA A 64 -12.65 -60.92 34.43
C ALA A 64 -13.76 -61.20 35.45
N THR A 65 -14.40 -62.36 35.37
CA THR A 65 -15.49 -62.77 36.28
C THR A 65 -15.01 -63.23 37.66
N LYS A 66 -13.70 -63.44 37.84
CA LYS A 66 -13.07 -63.88 39.08
C LYS A 66 -11.80 -63.09 39.35
N TYR A 67 -11.51 -62.83 40.62
CA TYR A 67 -10.28 -62.17 41.05
C TYR A 67 -9.05 -63.01 40.68
N ARG A 68 -8.06 -62.38 40.05
CA ARG A 68 -6.79 -63.01 39.65
C ARG A 68 -5.69 -62.71 40.66
N LYS A 69 -4.81 -63.67 40.93
CA LYS A 69 -3.65 -63.47 41.82
C LYS A 69 -2.72 -62.41 41.20
N GLY A 70 -2.36 -61.40 41.99
CA GLY A 70 -1.57 -60.24 41.53
C GLY A 70 -2.41 -59.02 41.11
N ALA A 71 -3.74 -59.16 40.99
CA ALA A 71 -4.61 -58.03 40.66
C ALA A 71 -4.74 -57.03 41.82
N CYS A 72 -5.13 -55.80 41.51
CA CYS A 72 -5.47 -54.77 42.47
C CYS A 72 -6.54 -55.25 43.45
N GLU A 73 -6.24 -55.23 44.75
CA GLU A 73 -7.13 -55.75 45.78
C GLU A 73 -8.47 -54.98 45.88
N ASN A 74 -8.49 -53.73 45.40
CA ASN A 74 -9.66 -52.87 45.40
C ASN A 74 -10.60 -53.13 44.20
N CYS A 75 -10.06 -53.17 42.97
CA CYS A 75 -10.85 -53.20 41.73
C CYS A 75 -10.73 -54.49 40.89
N GLY A 76 -9.74 -55.35 41.15
CA GLY A 76 -9.55 -56.61 40.41
C GLY A 76 -8.87 -56.52 39.03
N ALA A 77 -8.45 -55.33 38.59
CA ALA A 77 -7.61 -55.16 37.40
C ALA A 77 -6.13 -55.51 37.70
N MET A 78 -5.40 -56.03 36.71
CA MET A 78 -3.99 -56.44 36.81
C MET A 78 -2.99 -55.30 36.51
N THR A 79 -3.44 -54.16 35.98
CA THR A 79 -2.55 -53.10 35.45
C THR A 79 -1.86 -52.25 36.51
N HIS A 80 -2.43 -52.16 37.70
CA HIS A 80 -1.99 -51.23 38.74
C HIS A 80 -2.12 -51.84 40.15
N LYS A 81 -1.42 -51.25 41.13
CA LYS A 81 -1.51 -51.68 42.54
C LYS A 81 -2.66 -51.00 43.27
N SER A 82 -3.06 -51.52 44.43
CA SER A 82 -4.14 -50.96 45.26
C SER A 82 -3.96 -49.48 45.64
N LYS A 83 -2.71 -49.02 45.79
CA LYS A 83 -2.36 -47.62 46.07
C LYS A 83 -2.53 -46.67 44.87
N GLU A 84 -2.50 -47.20 43.66
CA GLU A 84 -2.58 -46.46 42.38
C GLU A 84 -3.96 -46.61 41.74
N CYS A 85 -4.94 -47.15 42.48
CA CYS A 85 -6.25 -47.49 41.95
C CYS A 85 -7.11 -46.25 41.70
N LEU A 86 -7.49 -46.03 40.44
CA LEU A 86 -8.40 -44.94 40.04
C LEU A 86 -9.83 -45.11 40.61
N SER A 87 -10.23 -46.34 40.93
CA SER A 87 -11.56 -46.60 41.51
C SER A 87 -11.57 -46.33 43.02
N ARG A 88 -12.69 -45.78 43.52
CA ARG A 88 -12.86 -45.41 44.94
C ARG A 88 -12.48 -46.57 45.89
N PRO A 89 -11.70 -46.34 46.95
CA PRO A 89 -11.37 -47.39 47.94
C PRO A 89 -12.63 -48.03 48.54
N ARG A 90 -12.74 -49.36 48.42
CA ARG A 90 -13.86 -50.16 48.95
C ARG A 90 -13.46 -50.79 50.29
N LYS A 91 -14.38 -50.83 51.26
CA LYS A 91 -14.14 -51.40 52.61
C LYS A 91 -13.70 -52.88 52.60
N LEU A 92 -14.22 -53.67 51.65
CA LEU A 92 -13.92 -55.11 51.53
C LEU A 92 -13.21 -55.50 50.22
N GLY A 93 -12.96 -54.57 49.29
CA GLY A 93 -12.23 -54.80 48.04
C GLY A 93 -12.83 -55.84 47.08
N ALA A 94 -12.33 -55.87 45.84
CA ALA A 94 -12.65 -56.93 44.87
C ALA A 94 -12.00 -58.28 45.25
N LYS A 95 -10.87 -58.26 45.97
CA LYS A 95 -10.15 -59.48 46.42
C LYS A 95 -11.00 -60.41 47.29
N TRP A 96 -11.79 -59.85 48.21
CA TRP A 96 -12.58 -60.63 49.17
C TRP A 96 -14.06 -60.76 48.76
N THR A 97 -14.60 -59.81 48.00
CA THR A 97 -16.01 -59.86 47.58
C THR A 97 -16.24 -60.48 46.21
N GLY A 98 -15.24 -60.47 45.31
CA GLY A 98 -15.36 -60.91 43.91
C GLY A 98 -16.29 -60.06 43.04
N LYS A 99 -16.84 -58.95 43.55
CA LYS A 99 -17.85 -58.11 42.87
C LYS A 99 -17.22 -56.92 42.15
N ASP A 100 -17.86 -56.49 41.06
CA ASP A 100 -17.52 -55.32 40.25
C ASP A 100 -16.02 -55.24 39.87
N ILE A 101 -15.49 -56.36 39.36
CA ILE A 101 -14.12 -56.43 38.83
C ILE A 101 -14.03 -55.54 37.58
N GLN A 102 -13.01 -54.71 37.51
CA GLN A 102 -12.73 -53.89 36.33
C GLN A 102 -11.91 -54.67 35.30
N ALA A 103 -12.10 -54.30 34.03
CA ALA A 103 -11.27 -54.79 32.93
C ALA A 103 -9.83 -54.23 33.03
N ASP A 104 -8.88 -54.95 32.46
CA ASP A 104 -7.50 -54.49 32.35
C ASP A 104 -7.38 -53.38 31.30
N GLU A 105 -6.59 -52.36 31.60
CA GLU A 105 -6.24 -51.26 30.69
C GLU A 105 -5.06 -51.66 29.78
N VAL A 106 -4.94 -51.05 28.60
CA VAL A 106 -3.77 -51.26 27.73
C VAL A 106 -2.67 -50.27 28.13
N VAL A 107 -1.58 -50.78 28.72
CA VAL A 107 -0.40 -49.96 29.07
C VAL A 107 0.53 -49.86 27.87
N GLN A 108 0.80 -48.62 27.42
CA GLN A 108 1.69 -48.30 26.30
C GLN A 108 2.84 -47.40 26.76
N ASN A 109 4.03 -47.62 26.21
CA ASN A 109 5.17 -46.72 26.35
C ASN A 109 5.41 -46.03 25.00
N VAL A 110 5.25 -44.70 24.95
CA VAL A 110 5.37 -43.93 23.70
C VAL A 110 6.54 -42.95 23.79
N GLU A 111 7.57 -43.17 22.97
CA GLU A 111 8.76 -42.33 22.93
C GLU A 111 8.58 -41.15 21.97
N LEU A 112 8.23 -40.00 22.53
CA LEU A 112 7.97 -38.77 21.77
C LEU A 112 9.13 -37.77 21.82
N GLY A 113 9.24 -36.94 20.77
CA GLY A 113 10.17 -35.81 20.69
C GLY A 113 9.87 -34.69 21.71
N TRP A 114 10.72 -33.65 21.77
CA TRP A 114 10.55 -32.57 22.75
C TRP A 114 9.24 -31.78 22.57
N ASP A 115 8.89 -31.51 21.30
CA ASP A 115 7.71 -30.75 20.90
C ASP A 115 6.45 -31.62 20.99
N ALA A 116 6.50 -32.83 20.43
CA ALA A 116 5.45 -33.84 20.59
C ALA A 116 5.14 -34.21 22.06
N LYS A 117 6.06 -34.03 23.02
CA LYS A 117 5.76 -34.16 24.47
C LYS A 117 5.03 -32.97 25.09
N ARG A 118 4.99 -31.83 24.39
CA ARG A 118 4.46 -30.54 24.86
C ARG A 118 3.30 -30.02 24.03
N ASP A 119 3.03 -30.63 22.88
CA ASP A 119 1.86 -30.29 22.08
C ASP A 119 0.60 -30.43 22.94
N ARG A 120 -0.22 -29.39 22.89
CA ARG A 120 -1.49 -29.29 23.58
C ARG A 120 -2.55 -30.18 22.92
N TRP A 121 -2.41 -30.43 21.61
CA TRP A 121 -3.36 -31.18 20.79
C TRP A 121 -3.03 -32.68 20.69
N ASN A 122 -2.14 -33.16 21.56
CA ASN A 122 -1.83 -34.58 21.71
C ASN A 122 -3.06 -35.44 22.03
N GLY A 123 -3.40 -36.33 21.09
CA GLY A 123 -4.59 -37.19 21.18
C GLY A 123 -5.91 -36.49 20.88
N TYR A 124 -5.87 -35.34 20.18
CA TYR A 124 -7.06 -34.72 19.61
C TYR A 124 -7.64 -35.59 18.49
N ASP A 125 -8.95 -35.84 18.53
CA ASP A 125 -9.67 -36.49 17.42
C ASP A 125 -10.17 -35.41 16.44
N PRO A 126 -9.76 -35.43 15.15
CA PRO A 126 -10.29 -34.52 14.14
C PRO A 126 -11.81 -34.54 13.99
N SER A 127 -12.50 -35.60 14.45
CA SER A 127 -13.96 -35.66 14.47
C SER A 127 -14.60 -34.65 15.43
N GLU A 128 -13.94 -34.29 16.54
CA GLU A 128 -14.42 -33.30 17.51
C GLU A 128 -14.53 -31.89 16.90
N TYR A 129 -13.76 -31.59 15.84
CA TYR A 129 -13.82 -30.30 15.15
C TYR A 129 -15.21 -30.02 14.53
N ARG A 130 -16.02 -31.06 14.29
CA ARG A 130 -17.40 -30.92 13.79
C ARG A 130 -18.28 -30.11 14.74
N GLN A 131 -18.07 -30.20 16.06
CA GLN A 131 -18.83 -29.40 17.03
C GLN A 131 -18.59 -27.90 16.83
N VAL A 132 -17.35 -27.51 16.49
CA VAL A 132 -17.01 -26.11 16.15
C VAL A 132 -17.70 -25.68 14.86
N ILE A 133 -17.79 -26.57 13.86
CA ILE A 133 -18.52 -26.28 12.61
C ILE A 133 -20.02 -26.10 12.90
N GLU A 134 -20.62 -27.00 13.67
CA GLU A 134 -22.03 -26.94 14.08
C GLU A 134 -22.34 -25.64 14.85
N GLU A 135 -21.49 -25.24 15.82
CA GLU A 135 -21.60 -23.95 16.53
C GLU A 135 -21.53 -22.74 15.57
N TYR A 136 -20.64 -22.77 14.58
CA TYR A 136 -20.53 -21.71 13.57
C TYR A 136 -21.75 -21.67 12.65
N GLU A 137 -22.27 -22.82 12.21
CA GLU A 137 -23.50 -22.89 11.42
C GLU A 137 -24.71 -22.38 12.20
N GLU A 138 -24.83 -22.69 13.50
CA GLU A 138 -25.89 -22.14 14.35
C GLU A 138 -25.77 -20.61 14.48
N LEU A 139 -24.56 -20.09 14.66
CA LEU A 139 -24.31 -18.65 14.68
C LEU A 139 -24.64 -17.98 13.33
N GLU A 140 -24.38 -18.64 12.20
CA GLU A 140 -24.78 -18.12 10.88
C GLU A 140 -26.30 -18.19 10.65
N LYS A 141 -26.96 -19.27 11.06
CA LYS A 141 -28.44 -19.38 11.05
C LYS A 141 -29.07 -18.27 11.90
N LEU A 142 -28.53 -18.02 13.10
CA LEU A 142 -28.96 -16.92 13.96
C LEU A 142 -28.72 -15.55 13.31
N LYS A 143 -27.51 -15.29 12.79
CA LYS A 143 -27.21 -14.04 12.05
C LYS A 143 -28.20 -13.81 10.91
N ARG A 144 -28.44 -14.82 10.08
CA ARG A 144 -29.37 -14.78 8.94
C ARG A 144 -30.80 -14.47 9.39
N ASN A 145 -31.26 -15.09 10.48
CA ASN A 145 -32.58 -14.82 11.06
C ASN A 145 -32.69 -13.43 11.70
N THR A 146 -31.60 -12.89 12.24
CA THR A 146 -31.56 -11.55 12.85
C THR A 146 -31.33 -10.40 11.86
N LYS A 147 -30.90 -10.69 10.62
CA LYS A 147 -30.79 -9.68 9.56
C LYS A 147 -32.18 -9.19 9.16
N PRO A 148 -32.53 -7.91 9.38
CA PRO A 148 -33.84 -7.38 9.02
C PRO A 148 -33.94 -7.27 7.48
N GLY A 149 -34.70 -8.18 6.88
CA GLY A 149 -34.89 -8.30 5.42
C GLY A 149 -35.14 -9.74 4.94
N ALA A 150 -34.76 -10.77 5.72
CA ALA A 150 -34.84 -12.17 5.27
C ALA A 150 -36.25 -12.83 5.30
N GLN A 151 -37.35 -12.04 5.33
CA GLN A 151 -38.72 -12.58 5.32
C GLN A 151 -39.40 -12.55 3.95
N ASP A 152 -38.92 -11.77 2.99
CA ASP A 152 -39.42 -11.80 1.60
C ASP A 152 -38.62 -12.82 0.76
N GLY A 153 -38.76 -14.09 1.16
CA GLY A 153 -38.26 -15.25 0.41
C GLY A 153 -39.05 -15.51 -0.88
N LYS A 154 -39.17 -14.53 -1.77
CA LYS A 154 -39.66 -14.79 -3.13
C LYS A 154 -38.54 -15.46 -3.92
N LYS A 155 -38.84 -16.68 -4.37
CA LYS A 155 -37.93 -17.59 -5.06
C LYS A 155 -37.42 -16.98 -6.38
N ILE A 156 -36.26 -16.34 -6.36
CA ILE A 156 -35.55 -15.91 -7.58
C ILE A 156 -35.02 -17.18 -8.27
N MET A 157 -35.77 -17.61 -9.28
CA MET A 157 -35.27 -18.46 -10.35
C MET A 157 -35.49 -17.67 -11.64
N ASP A 158 -34.45 -17.61 -12.46
CA ASP A 158 -34.36 -16.95 -13.76
C ASP A 158 -34.61 -15.43 -13.81
N GLY A 159 -33.49 -14.69 -13.93
CA GLY A 159 -33.33 -13.61 -14.90
C GLY A 159 -34.04 -12.28 -14.65
N GLU A 160 -33.29 -11.19 -14.80
CA GLU A 160 -33.79 -9.80 -14.80
C GLU A 160 -34.16 -9.28 -13.39
N LEU A 161 -33.13 -8.78 -12.69
CA LEU A 161 -33.25 -7.93 -11.50
C LEU A 161 -33.16 -6.47 -11.95
N ASP A 162 -34.09 -5.62 -11.52
CA ASP A 162 -34.04 -4.18 -11.77
C ASP A 162 -32.79 -3.55 -11.12
N ASP A 163 -32.09 -2.69 -11.86
CA ASP A 163 -30.78 -2.12 -11.49
C ASP A 163 -30.78 -1.39 -10.13
N GLU A 164 -31.93 -0.86 -9.69
CA GLU A 164 -32.06 -0.13 -8.42
C GLU A 164 -31.96 -1.05 -7.19
N GLU A 165 -32.44 -2.29 -7.25
CA GLU A 165 -32.44 -3.21 -6.10
C GLU A 165 -31.05 -3.85 -5.91
N ALA A 166 -30.34 -4.11 -7.00
CA ALA A 166 -28.94 -4.54 -6.99
C ALA A 166 -28.01 -3.48 -6.37
N ALA A 167 -28.21 -2.20 -6.70
CA ALA A 167 -27.44 -1.09 -6.14
C ALA A 167 -27.65 -0.94 -4.61
N ILE A 168 -28.87 -1.20 -4.11
CA ILE A 168 -29.18 -1.15 -2.68
C ILE A 168 -28.55 -2.36 -1.94
N GLU A 169 -28.57 -3.56 -2.52
CA GLU A 169 -27.92 -4.73 -1.92
C GLU A 169 -26.39 -4.63 -1.95
N GLU A 170 -25.80 -4.08 -3.02
CA GLU A 170 -24.36 -3.77 -3.10
C GLU A 170 -23.95 -2.70 -2.10
N ALA A 171 -24.71 -1.60 -1.97
CA ALA A 171 -24.45 -0.56 -0.97
C ALA A 171 -24.55 -1.11 0.47
N ARG A 172 -25.53 -1.97 0.74
CA ARG A 172 -25.71 -2.60 2.06
C ARG A 172 -24.62 -3.63 2.36
N TYR A 173 -24.14 -4.36 1.35
CA TYR A 173 -23.00 -5.25 1.48
C TYR A 173 -21.69 -4.47 1.66
N ALA A 174 -21.54 -3.32 0.99
CA ALA A 174 -20.43 -2.40 1.19
C ALA A 174 -20.40 -1.87 2.63
N GLU A 175 -21.51 -1.33 3.14
CA GLU A 175 -21.64 -0.87 4.54
C GLU A 175 -21.36 -1.99 5.56
N GLU A 176 -21.92 -3.19 5.36
CA GLU A 176 -21.73 -4.31 6.28
C GLU A 176 -20.29 -4.89 6.20
N SER A 177 -19.61 -4.73 5.06
CA SER A 177 -18.18 -5.04 4.92
C SER A 177 -17.26 -3.97 5.53
N ASP A 178 -17.67 -2.71 5.54
CA ASP A 178 -16.91 -1.59 6.12
C ASP A 178 -16.95 -1.62 7.66
N MET A 179 -18.08 -2.03 8.24
CA MET A 179 -18.26 -2.20 9.69
C MET A 179 -17.29 -3.21 10.35
N GLY A 180 -16.53 -3.99 9.56
CA GLY A 180 -15.44 -4.84 10.03
C GLY A 180 -14.01 -4.31 9.76
N ARG A 181 -13.84 -3.31 8.89
CA ARG A 181 -12.53 -2.95 8.32
C ARG A 181 -11.79 -1.88 9.12
N GLN A 182 -11.47 -2.17 10.39
CA GLN A 182 -10.66 -1.30 11.26
C GLN A 182 -9.15 -1.26 10.89
N GLN A 183 -8.85 -1.06 9.61
CA GLN A 183 -7.56 -0.56 9.16
C GLN A 183 -7.78 0.89 8.74
N SER A 184 -7.11 1.83 9.41
CA SER A 184 -7.14 3.22 8.96
C SER A 184 -6.64 3.30 7.53
N THR A 185 -7.20 4.19 6.71
CA THR A 185 -6.78 4.38 5.31
C THR A 185 -5.28 4.71 5.19
N ALA A 186 -4.66 5.17 6.28
CA ALA A 186 -3.22 5.39 6.44
C ALA A 186 -2.35 4.10 6.46
N THR A 187 -2.90 2.91 6.71
CA THR A 187 -2.17 1.62 6.66
C THR A 187 -2.69 0.71 5.55
N ARG A 188 -3.00 1.27 4.37
CA ARG A 188 -3.16 0.48 3.14
C ARG A 188 -1.85 -0.28 2.85
N ASN A 189 -1.94 -1.59 2.66
CA ASN A 189 -0.77 -2.39 2.25
C ASN A 189 -0.21 -1.84 0.93
N LEU A 190 1.10 -1.59 0.87
CA LEU A 190 1.76 -1.07 -0.34
C LEU A 190 1.75 -2.07 -1.51
N ARG A 191 1.49 -3.35 -1.25
CA ARG A 191 1.30 -4.36 -2.30
C ARG A 191 -0.11 -4.21 -2.88
N ILE A 192 -0.15 -3.78 -4.14
CA ILE A 192 -1.30 -3.89 -5.05
C ILE A 192 -1.75 -5.37 -5.08
N ARG A 193 -3.05 -5.61 -4.94
CA ARG A 193 -3.64 -6.96 -4.84
C ARG A 193 -4.05 -7.50 -6.21
N GLU A 194 -4.36 -6.56 -7.10
CA GLU A 194 -4.64 -6.70 -8.51
C GLU A 194 -3.42 -7.29 -9.25
N ASP A 195 -2.21 -6.89 -8.86
CA ASP A 195 -0.94 -7.42 -9.38
C ASP A 195 -0.62 -8.80 -8.78
N THR A 196 -0.74 -9.84 -9.61
CA THR A 196 -0.25 -11.18 -9.27
C THR A 196 1.28 -11.18 -9.20
N ALA A 197 1.85 -11.93 -8.25
CA ALA A 197 3.30 -12.06 -8.17
C ALA A 197 3.78 -13.12 -9.17
N LYS A 198 4.92 -12.90 -9.83
CA LYS A 198 5.40 -13.75 -10.93
C LYS A 198 5.56 -15.24 -10.55
N TYR A 199 5.96 -15.54 -9.31
CA TYR A 199 6.05 -16.91 -8.77
C TYR A 199 4.71 -17.55 -8.38
N LEU A 200 3.59 -16.84 -8.57
CA LEU A 200 2.22 -17.34 -8.37
C LEU A 200 1.45 -17.49 -9.70
N LEU A 201 2.07 -17.16 -10.84
CA LEU A 201 1.51 -17.41 -12.16
C LEU A 201 1.34 -18.91 -12.39
N ASN A 202 2.42 -19.67 -12.12
CA ASN A 202 2.41 -21.12 -12.09
C ASN A 202 2.87 -21.59 -10.71
N LEU A 203 2.12 -22.54 -10.12
CA LEU A 203 2.48 -23.16 -8.82
C LEU A 203 3.27 -24.48 -8.99
N ASP A 204 3.39 -24.97 -10.22
CA ASP A 204 4.13 -26.19 -10.53
C ASP A 204 5.64 -25.99 -10.35
N LEU A 205 6.27 -26.96 -9.66
CA LEU A 205 7.68 -26.88 -9.25
C LEU A 205 8.68 -26.89 -10.43
N ASP A 206 8.27 -27.42 -11.58
CA ASP A 206 9.08 -27.53 -12.80
C ASP A 206 8.86 -26.33 -13.76
N SER A 207 8.07 -25.34 -13.36
CA SER A 207 7.78 -24.13 -14.16
C SER A 207 8.94 -23.12 -14.20
N ALA A 208 8.78 -22.02 -14.95
CA ALA A 208 9.78 -20.98 -15.10
C ALA A 208 10.30 -20.43 -13.75
N LYS A 209 11.62 -20.36 -13.59
CA LYS A 209 12.25 -20.16 -12.29
C LYS A 209 12.26 -18.70 -11.86
N TYR A 210 11.54 -18.36 -10.79
CA TYR A 210 11.64 -17.04 -10.17
C TYR A 210 12.92 -16.89 -9.34
N ASP A 211 13.72 -15.85 -9.59
CA ASP A 211 14.82 -15.43 -8.72
C ASP A 211 14.34 -14.37 -7.71
N PRO A 212 14.13 -14.72 -6.42
CA PRO A 212 13.58 -13.79 -5.44
C PRO A 212 14.53 -12.64 -5.07
N LYS A 213 15.84 -12.74 -5.38
CA LYS A 213 16.82 -11.69 -5.10
C LYS A 213 16.72 -10.56 -6.12
N THR A 214 16.58 -10.89 -7.40
CA THR A 214 16.48 -9.92 -8.50
C THR A 214 15.04 -9.66 -8.95
N ARG A 215 14.08 -10.45 -8.48
CA ARG A 215 12.63 -10.38 -8.78
C ARG A 215 12.28 -10.53 -10.27
N ARG A 216 13.13 -11.24 -11.00
CA ARG A 216 12.90 -11.63 -12.40
C ARG A 216 12.47 -13.09 -12.49
N MET A 217 11.71 -13.40 -13.53
CA MET A 217 11.60 -14.78 -13.98
C MET A 217 12.84 -15.12 -14.82
N VAL A 218 13.26 -16.38 -14.76
CA VAL A 218 14.39 -16.91 -15.54
C VAL A 218 13.88 -18.05 -16.38
N ASP A 219 14.06 -17.94 -17.69
CA ASP A 219 13.71 -19.01 -18.62
C ASP A 219 14.56 -20.26 -18.34
N MET A 220 13.90 -21.40 -18.28
CA MET A 220 14.52 -22.73 -18.26
C MET A 220 13.88 -23.67 -19.31
N GLY A 221 13.32 -23.11 -20.38
CA GLY A 221 12.82 -23.87 -21.53
C GLY A 221 11.46 -24.52 -21.31
N ALA A 222 10.64 -24.00 -20.40
CA ALA A 222 9.22 -24.32 -20.37
C ALA A 222 8.56 -23.66 -21.59
N GLN A 223 7.92 -24.43 -22.46
CA GLN A 223 7.46 -23.93 -23.78
C GLN A 223 6.00 -23.47 -23.79
N ASP A 224 5.14 -24.01 -22.92
CA ASP A 224 3.69 -24.04 -23.16
C ASP A 224 2.84 -23.27 -22.10
N ASP A 225 3.48 -22.57 -21.15
CA ASP A 225 2.80 -21.93 -20.02
C ASP A 225 2.64 -20.41 -20.14
N GLN A 226 1.65 -19.82 -19.47
CA GLN A 226 1.50 -18.36 -19.31
C GLN A 226 2.74 -17.70 -18.68
N ALA A 227 3.39 -18.36 -17.71
CA ALA A 227 4.65 -17.87 -17.13
C ALA A 227 5.82 -17.89 -18.14
N ALA A 228 5.82 -18.83 -19.10
CA ALA A 228 6.81 -18.85 -20.18
C ALA A 228 6.55 -17.74 -21.20
N ALA A 229 5.29 -17.47 -21.54
CA ALA A 229 4.91 -16.33 -22.38
C ALA A 229 5.38 -15.00 -21.75
N LEU A 230 5.18 -14.80 -20.45
CA LEU A 230 5.66 -13.61 -19.72
C LEU A 230 7.19 -13.53 -19.60
N VAL A 231 7.89 -14.66 -19.59
CA VAL A 231 9.37 -14.70 -19.65
C VAL A 231 9.89 -14.35 -21.05
N ALA A 232 9.25 -14.89 -22.09
CA ALA A 232 9.52 -14.52 -23.47
C ALA A 232 9.23 -13.03 -23.68
N GLU A 233 8.14 -12.51 -23.11
CA GLU A 233 7.82 -11.08 -23.10
C GLU A 233 8.88 -10.27 -22.33
N GLU A 234 9.28 -10.64 -21.11
CA GLU A 234 10.35 -9.93 -20.38
C GLU A 234 11.67 -9.88 -21.17
N ASN A 235 12.04 -10.97 -21.84
CA ASN A 235 13.23 -11.01 -22.69
C ASN A 235 13.05 -10.20 -23.99
N PHE A 236 11.86 -10.23 -24.58
CA PHE A 236 11.50 -9.46 -25.78
C PHE A 236 11.48 -7.96 -25.49
N VAL A 237 10.80 -7.52 -24.43
CA VAL A 237 10.74 -6.11 -23.97
C VAL A 237 12.15 -5.56 -23.80
N ARG A 238 13.08 -6.34 -23.23
CA ARG A 238 14.49 -5.94 -23.06
C ARG A 238 15.27 -5.74 -24.37
N ALA A 239 14.91 -6.45 -25.43
CA ALA A 239 15.51 -6.32 -26.76
C ALA A 239 14.73 -5.34 -27.68
N SER A 240 13.48 -5.04 -27.35
CA SER A 240 12.57 -4.22 -28.15
C SER A 240 12.84 -2.72 -28.03
N GLY A 241 12.22 -1.93 -28.93
CA GLY A 241 12.29 -0.48 -28.91
C GLY A 241 13.73 0.05 -29.09
N ASP A 242 14.07 1.05 -28.28
CA ASP A 242 15.33 1.79 -28.37
C ASP A 242 16.58 0.93 -28.13
N ALA A 243 16.45 -0.23 -27.48
CA ALA A 243 17.58 -1.15 -27.29
C ALA A 243 18.14 -1.65 -28.63
N ALA A 244 17.27 -2.10 -29.53
CA ALA A 244 17.66 -2.53 -30.88
C ALA A 244 18.20 -1.37 -31.73
N GLU A 245 17.65 -0.16 -31.58
CA GLU A 245 18.14 1.07 -32.22
C GLU A 245 19.56 1.43 -31.75
N PHE A 246 19.79 1.33 -30.43
CA PHE A 246 21.07 1.60 -29.79
C PHE A 246 22.13 0.58 -30.20
N GLU A 247 21.81 -0.71 -30.25
CA GLU A 247 22.70 -1.75 -30.80
C GLU A 247 23.06 -1.50 -32.27
N ARG A 248 22.11 -1.05 -33.10
CA ARG A 248 22.39 -0.66 -34.49
C ARG A 248 23.31 0.57 -34.54
N ALA A 249 23.10 1.56 -33.70
CA ALA A 249 23.97 2.75 -33.61
C ALA A 249 25.38 2.40 -33.12
N GLN A 250 25.50 1.46 -32.17
CA GLN A 250 26.77 0.97 -31.65
C GLN A 250 27.55 0.17 -32.71
N ARG A 251 26.87 -0.73 -33.44
CA ARG A 251 27.47 -1.43 -34.59
C ARG A 251 27.91 -0.46 -35.68
N TYR A 252 27.08 0.53 -36.04
CA TYR A 252 27.45 1.58 -37.00
C TYR A 252 28.68 2.39 -36.55
N ALA A 253 28.79 2.73 -35.26
CA ALA A 253 29.96 3.41 -34.74
C ALA A 253 31.24 2.56 -34.85
N TRP A 254 31.17 1.26 -34.53
CA TRP A 254 32.28 0.33 -34.71
C TRP A 254 32.68 0.15 -36.18
N GLU A 255 31.72 -0.10 -37.07
CA GLU A 255 31.98 -0.20 -38.51
C GLU A 255 32.60 1.10 -39.07
N SER A 256 32.11 2.26 -38.64
CA SER A 256 32.68 3.56 -39.05
C SER A 256 34.09 3.76 -38.52
N GLN A 257 34.37 3.31 -37.30
CA GLN A 257 35.71 3.33 -36.71
C GLN A 257 36.68 2.39 -37.45
N GLU A 258 36.22 1.22 -37.90
CA GLU A 258 36.99 0.30 -38.76
C GLU A 258 37.24 0.89 -40.17
N ARG A 259 36.24 1.59 -40.74
CA ARG A 259 36.40 2.39 -41.97
C ARG A 259 37.37 3.58 -41.80
N GLY A 260 37.74 3.94 -40.56
CA GLY A 260 38.72 4.97 -40.21
C GLY A 260 38.15 6.26 -39.60
N ASP A 261 36.83 6.42 -39.55
CA ASP A 261 36.13 7.63 -39.09
C ASP A 261 35.98 7.69 -37.57
N LYS A 262 37.09 8.01 -36.88
CA LYS A 262 37.18 8.15 -35.41
C LYS A 262 36.29 9.25 -34.78
N LYS A 263 35.51 10.00 -35.58
CA LYS A 263 34.62 11.07 -35.10
C LYS A 263 33.32 10.52 -34.49
N ILE A 264 32.94 9.30 -34.86
CA ILE A 264 31.69 8.65 -34.44
C ILE A 264 31.99 7.77 -33.22
N HIS A 265 31.59 8.21 -32.04
CA HIS A 265 31.67 7.42 -30.81
C HIS A 265 30.43 7.67 -29.95
N LEU A 266 29.68 6.60 -29.67
CA LEU A 266 28.30 6.66 -29.17
C LEU A 266 28.19 7.38 -27.81
N GLN A 267 29.17 7.19 -26.91
CA GLN A 267 29.19 7.83 -25.59
C GLN A 267 29.91 9.18 -25.55
N ALA A 268 30.69 9.54 -26.59
CA ALA A 268 31.51 10.76 -26.57
C ALA A 268 30.87 11.87 -27.39
N ASN A 269 30.38 11.54 -28.60
CA ASN A 269 29.67 12.47 -29.47
C ASN A 269 28.33 11.87 -29.96
N PRO A 270 27.38 11.54 -29.05
CA PRO A 270 26.13 10.84 -29.40
C PRO A 270 25.36 11.53 -30.52
N THR A 271 25.10 12.84 -30.39
CA THR A 271 24.30 13.61 -31.34
C THR A 271 24.94 13.68 -32.73
N SER A 272 26.26 13.78 -32.83
CA SER A 272 26.92 13.79 -34.15
C SER A 272 26.84 12.42 -34.82
N GLY A 273 26.96 11.34 -34.04
CA GLY A 273 26.79 9.97 -34.54
C GLY A 273 25.36 9.72 -35.03
N GLU A 274 24.35 10.21 -34.30
CA GLU A 274 22.94 10.11 -34.68
C GLU A 274 22.63 10.89 -35.97
N ILE A 275 23.12 12.13 -36.10
CA ILE A 275 22.97 12.94 -37.32
C ILE A 275 23.61 12.26 -38.52
N LEU A 276 24.79 11.64 -38.36
CA LEU A 276 25.46 10.90 -39.42
C LEU A 276 24.70 9.60 -39.77
N ARG A 277 24.18 8.88 -38.78
CA ARG A 277 23.31 7.69 -38.98
C ARG A 277 22.05 8.06 -39.77
N LYS A 278 21.37 9.16 -39.43
CA LYS A 278 20.19 9.67 -40.16
C LYS A 278 20.51 10.07 -41.60
N LYS A 279 21.68 10.68 -41.84
CA LYS A 279 22.16 11.00 -43.19
C LYS A 279 22.45 9.74 -44.01
N GLU A 280 23.16 8.75 -43.45
CA GLU A 280 23.42 7.47 -44.12
C GLU A 280 22.11 6.71 -44.39
N GLN A 281 21.14 6.73 -43.48
CA GLN A 281 19.80 6.17 -43.71
C GLN A 281 19.12 6.84 -44.90
N ALA A 282 19.03 8.17 -44.94
CA ALA A 282 18.45 8.90 -46.07
C ALA A 282 19.20 8.63 -47.39
N GLU A 283 20.53 8.54 -47.36
CA GLU A 283 21.33 8.17 -48.53
C GLU A 283 21.09 6.73 -48.99
N THR A 284 20.98 5.76 -48.08
CA THR A 284 20.72 4.35 -48.43
C THR A 284 19.31 4.16 -48.96
N GLU A 285 18.32 4.91 -48.46
CA GLU A 285 16.98 4.96 -49.03
C GLU A 285 16.97 5.59 -50.41
N ALA A 286 17.66 6.73 -50.62
CA ALA A 286 17.83 7.33 -51.93
C ALA A 286 18.54 6.38 -52.92
N LYS A 287 19.60 5.69 -52.49
CA LYS A 287 20.29 4.64 -53.28
C LYS A 287 19.35 3.48 -53.61
N ARG A 288 18.53 3.02 -52.66
CA ARG A 288 17.54 1.95 -52.87
C ARG A 288 16.41 2.38 -53.81
N GLN A 289 15.94 3.62 -53.71
CA GLN A 289 14.94 4.19 -54.63
C GLN A 289 15.52 4.35 -56.04
N ALA A 290 16.75 4.85 -56.17
CA ALA A 290 17.45 4.96 -57.45
C ALA A 290 17.70 3.58 -58.09
N GLN A 291 18.10 2.57 -57.31
CA GLN A 291 18.20 1.18 -57.77
C GLN A 291 16.84 0.62 -58.21
N ARG A 292 15.78 0.82 -57.41
CA ARG A 292 14.41 0.41 -57.77
C ARG A 292 13.95 1.05 -59.07
N LYS A 293 14.22 2.35 -59.26
CA LYS A 293 13.90 3.09 -60.49
C LYS A 293 14.72 2.58 -61.68
N ALA A 294 16.03 2.37 -61.52
CA ALA A 294 16.88 1.82 -62.58
C ALA A 294 16.54 0.36 -62.95
N LEU A 295 15.99 -0.43 -62.02
CA LEU A 295 15.44 -1.76 -62.31
C LEU A 295 14.11 -1.66 -63.07
N LEU A 296 13.23 -0.75 -62.67
CA LEU A 296 11.98 -0.42 -63.38
C LEU A 296 12.24 0.02 -64.83
N GLU A 297 13.20 0.91 -65.05
CA GLU A 297 13.60 1.39 -66.38
C GLU A 297 14.22 0.26 -67.25
N LYS A 298 14.87 -0.74 -66.64
CA LYS A 298 15.51 -1.86 -67.35
C LYS A 298 14.58 -3.03 -67.68
N TYR A 299 13.64 -3.33 -66.80
CA TYR A 299 12.79 -4.53 -66.89
C TYR A 299 11.30 -4.22 -67.16
N GLY A 300 10.89 -2.95 -67.10
CA GLY A 300 9.50 -2.53 -67.24
C GLY A 300 8.63 -2.89 -66.03
N GLY A 301 7.31 -2.70 -66.18
CA GLY A 301 6.31 -3.12 -65.18
C GLY A 301 5.83 -2.06 -64.20
N GLU A 302 6.08 -0.76 -64.46
CA GLU A 302 5.53 0.35 -63.66
C GLU A 302 3.99 0.32 -63.59
N GLU A 303 3.33 -0.18 -64.63
CA GLU A 303 1.87 -0.34 -64.72
C GLU A 303 1.31 -1.29 -63.65
N TYR A 304 2.06 -2.31 -63.23
CA TYR A 304 1.66 -3.27 -62.19
C TYR A 304 1.92 -2.78 -60.76
N LEU A 305 2.65 -1.68 -60.62
CA LEU A 305 3.01 -1.06 -59.33
C LEU A 305 2.06 0.07 -58.91
N LYS A 306 1.33 0.65 -59.86
CA LYS A 306 0.23 1.58 -59.58
C LYS A 306 -0.90 0.77 -58.92
N PRO A 307 -1.40 1.16 -57.73
CA PRO A 307 -2.55 0.50 -57.16
C PRO A 307 -3.73 0.65 -58.13
N THR A 308 -4.29 -0.46 -58.58
CA THR A 308 -5.53 -0.43 -59.35
C THR A 308 -6.67 0.00 -58.43
N PRO A 309 -7.69 0.73 -58.91
CA PRO A 309 -8.82 1.15 -58.06
C PRO A 309 -9.53 -0.06 -57.43
N LEU A 310 -9.55 -1.20 -58.13
CA LEU A 310 -10.04 -2.47 -57.60
C LEU A 310 -9.29 -2.94 -56.34
N ARG A 311 -7.99 -2.65 -56.21
CA ARG A 311 -7.14 -3.02 -55.07
C ARG A 311 -7.38 -2.12 -53.85
N GLU A 312 -7.78 -0.86 -54.06
CA GLU A 312 -8.21 0.03 -52.97
C GLU A 312 -9.61 -0.34 -52.45
N THR A 313 -10.49 -0.82 -53.33
CA THR A 313 -11.80 -1.38 -52.93
C THR A 313 -11.74 -2.81 -52.39
N MET A 314 -10.61 -3.50 -52.57
CA MET A 314 -10.45 -4.86 -52.06
C MET A 314 -10.19 -4.78 -50.57
N VAL A 315 -11.16 -5.24 -49.77
CA VAL A 315 -11.03 -5.35 -48.32
C VAL A 315 -9.96 -6.40 -48.01
N ILE A 316 -8.72 -5.94 -47.89
CA ILE A 316 -7.64 -6.71 -47.29
C ILE A 316 -7.94 -6.79 -45.80
N GLU A 317 -8.09 -8.00 -45.28
CA GLU A 317 -8.19 -8.27 -43.85
C GLU A 317 -6.91 -7.76 -43.16
N ASN A 318 -7.00 -6.54 -42.63
CA ASN A 318 -5.94 -5.93 -41.84
C ASN A 318 -6.37 -6.03 -40.37
N GLU A 319 -5.76 -6.95 -39.62
CA GLU A 319 -5.83 -7.01 -38.16
C GLU A 319 -5.05 -5.85 -37.51
N ARG A 320 -5.31 -4.62 -37.96
CA ARG A 320 -4.71 -3.43 -37.38
C ARG A 320 -5.53 -3.06 -36.15
N PHE A 321 -4.98 -3.33 -34.97
CA PHE A 321 -5.58 -2.95 -33.70
C PHE A 321 -5.82 -1.43 -33.67
N VAL A 322 -7.06 -1.04 -33.43
CA VAL A 322 -7.52 0.35 -33.33
C VAL A 322 -8.05 0.54 -31.92
N GLU A 323 -7.35 1.32 -31.10
CA GLU A 323 -7.85 1.71 -29.80
C GLU A 323 -8.94 2.78 -29.95
N TYR A 324 -10.10 2.49 -29.39
CA TYR A 324 -11.18 3.46 -29.22
C TYR A 324 -11.11 4.04 -27.81
N ASP A 325 -11.28 5.36 -27.70
CA ASP A 325 -11.57 6.03 -26.43
C ASP A 325 -12.97 5.63 -25.92
N GLU A 326 -13.28 5.91 -24.65
CA GLU A 326 -14.59 5.65 -24.01
C GLU A 326 -15.77 6.27 -24.78
N SER A 327 -15.52 7.27 -25.63
CA SER A 327 -16.51 7.91 -26.51
C SER A 327 -16.66 7.26 -27.89
N GLY A 328 -16.00 6.12 -28.15
CA GLY A 328 -16.02 5.44 -29.45
C GLY A 328 -15.18 6.11 -30.55
N ALA A 329 -14.30 7.04 -30.20
CA ALA A 329 -13.41 7.73 -31.15
C ALA A 329 -12.03 7.06 -31.21
N ILE A 330 -11.40 7.02 -32.39
CA ILE A 330 -10.09 6.41 -32.58
C ILE A 330 -8.99 7.25 -31.93
N LYS A 331 -8.19 6.66 -31.02
CA LYS A 331 -7.05 7.34 -30.40
C LYS A 331 -6.03 7.82 -31.43
N GLY A 332 -5.66 9.09 -31.33
CA GLY A 332 -4.67 9.73 -32.20
C GLY A 332 -5.15 10.07 -33.61
N ALA A 333 -6.39 9.72 -33.99
CA ALA A 333 -6.98 10.25 -35.22
C ALA A 333 -7.29 11.76 -35.06
N PRO A 334 -7.06 12.59 -36.08
CA PRO A 334 -7.43 14.00 -36.02
C PRO A 334 -8.95 14.13 -35.88
N LYS A 335 -9.41 14.80 -34.82
CA LYS A 335 -10.84 15.06 -34.61
C LYS A 335 -11.32 16.05 -35.69
N ASN A 336 -12.19 15.59 -36.57
CA ASN A 336 -12.84 16.45 -37.55
C ASN A 336 -13.61 17.56 -36.82
N ALA A 337 -13.37 18.81 -37.17
CA ALA A 337 -14.09 19.94 -36.60
C ALA A 337 -15.58 19.82 -36.91
N VAL A 338 -16.42 19.96 -35.88
CA VAL A 338 -17.88 19.88 -36.02
C VAL A 338 -18.36 21.17 -36.69
N LYS A 339 -18.78 21.06 -37.95
CA LYS A 339 -19.48 22.14 -38.66
C LYS A 339 -20.76 22.49 -37.92
N SER A 340 -21.07 23.78 -37.76
CA SER A 340 -22.30 24.18 -37.10
C SER A 340 -23.55 23.82 -37.92
N LYS A 341 -24.71 23.91 -37.27
CA LYS A 341 -26.02 23.62 -37.88
C LYS A 341 -26.38 24.59 -39.04
N TYR A 342 -25.73 25.74 -39.11
CA TYR A 342 -25.97 26.76 -40.11
C TYR A 342 -24.93 26.63 -41.23
N PRO A 343 -25.26 27.01 -42.48
CA PRO A 343 -24.28 27.02 -43.55
C PRO A 343 -23.20 28.07 -43.24
N GLU A 344 -22.02 27.57 -42.87
CA GLU A 344 -20.79 28.36 -42.74
C GLU A 344 -20.29 28.78 -44.14
N ASP A 345 -19.47 29.83 -44.18
CA ASP A 345 -18.81 30.32 -45.40
C ASP A 345 -19.74 30.61 -46.59
N VAL A 346 -20.95 31.11 -46.34
CA VAL A 346 -21.86 31.59 -47.39
C VAL A 346 -21.34 32.92 -47.97
N LEU A 347 -20.59 32.79 -49.06
CA LEU A 347 -19.98 33.89 -49.81
C LEU A 347 -21.00 34.51 -50.77
N VAL A 348 -21.70 35.55 -50.32
CA VAL A 348 -22.68 36.30 -51.13
C VAL A 348 -21.94 37.30 -52.04
N ASN A 349 -22.46 37.55 -53.26
CA ASN A 349 -22.04 38.63 -54.16
C ASN A 349 -20.52 38.75 -54.43
N ASN A 350 -19.84 37.60 -54.61
CA ASN A 350 -18.42 37.47 -54.97
C ASN A 350 -17.42 38.05 -53.96
N HIS A 351 -17.81 38.22 -52.69
CA HIS A 351 -16.86 38.46 -51.59
C HIS A 351 -16.09 37.17 -51.28
N THR A 352 -14.81 37.28 -50.90
CA THR A 352 -13.99 36.12 -50.46
C THR A 352 -14.06 35.87 -48.94
N THR A 353 -14.86 36.67 -48.23
CA THR A 353 -15.00 36.63 -46.76
C THR A 353 -16.45 36.90 -46.37
N VAL A 354 -16.96 36.31 -45.29
CA VAL A 354 -18.34 36.51 -44.81
C VAL A 354 -18.53 37.92 -44.23
N PHE A 355 -19.75 38.46 -44.28
CA PHE A 355 -20.08 39.75 -43.64
C PHE A 355 -19.91 39.66 -42.11
N GLY A 356 -19.17 40.61 -41.51
CA GLY A 356 -18.76 40.54 -40.12
C GLY A 356 -17.35 39.97 -39.90
N SER A 357 -16.63 39.63 -40.97
CA SER A 357 -15.19 39.29 -40.94
C SER A 357 -14.28 40.49 -40.64
N TRP A 358 -14.81 41.71 -40.66
CA TRP A 358 -14.09 42.95 -40.40
C TRP A 358 -14.95 43.94 -39.62
N TRP A 359 -14.30 44.79 -38.81
CA TRP A 359 -14.93 45.74 -37.89
C TRP A 359 -14.12 47.02 -37.82
N HIS A 360 -14.78 48.18 -37.96
CA HIS A 360 -14.16 49.49 -37.85
C HIS A 360 -15.24 50.54 -37.47
N ASN A 361 -14.91 51.51 -36.60
CA ASN A 361 -15.79 52.59 -36.14
C ASN A 361 -17.26 52.19 -35.87
N PHE A 362 -17.44 51.18 -35.01
CA PHE A 362 -18.74 50.60 -34.62
C PHE A 362 -19.57 49.97 -35.76
N GLN A 363 -18.97 49.70 -36.92
CA GLN A 363 -19.61 49.05 -38.07
C GLN A 363 -18.92 47.73 -38.44
N TRP A 364 -19.73 46.72 -38.76
CA TRP A 364 -19.27 45.45 -39.32
C TRP A 364 -19.21 45.54 -40.85
N GLY A 365 -18.25 44.85 -41.46
CA GLY A 365 -18.08 44.80 -42.91
C GLY A 365 -17.39 43.52 -43.42
N TYR A 366 -16.97 43.57 -44.68
CA TYR A 366 -16.26 42.48 -45.36
C TYR A 366 -14.74 42.71 -45.34
N ALA A 367 -13.95 41.75 -44.85
CA ALA A 367 -12.47 41.85 -44.81
C ALA A 367 -11.81 41.86 -46.21
N CYS A 368 -12.50 41.36 -47.25
CA CYS A 368 -11.97 41.34 -48.61
C CYS A 368 -11.97 42.71 -49.31
N CYS A 369 -12.84 43.65 -48.94
CA CYS A 369 -12.96 44.95 -49.62
C CYS A 369 -13.32 46.15 -48.71
N PHE A 370 -13.41 45.95 -47.39
CA PHE A 370 -13.74 46.97 -46.38
C PHE A 370 -15.09 47.69 -46.57
N SER A 371 -16.00 47.11 -47.36
CA SER A 371 -17.40 47.58 -47.44
C SER A 371 -18.17 47.24 -46.16
N THR A 372 -18.77 48.24 -45.52
CA THR A 372 -19.67 48.09 -44.36
C THR A 372 -21.13 47.82 -44.74
N VAL A 373 -21.46 47.88 -46.04
CA VAL A 373 -22.82 47.65 -46.55
C VAL A 373 -23.04 46.16 -46.84
N LYS A 374 -23.90 45.51 -46.06
CA LYS A 374 -24.28 44.10 -46.24
C LYS A 374 -24.90 43.87 -47.63
N ASN A 375 -24.47 42.82 -48.31
CA ASN A 375 -24.86 42.42 -49.67
C ASN A 375 -24.43 43.40 -50.79
N SER A 376 -23.45 44.29 -50.57
CA SER A 376 -22.75 44.96 -51.67
C SER A 376 -22.06 43.94 -52.61
N TYR A 377 -21.69 44.35 -53.82
CA TYR A 377 -20.77 43.56 -54.65
C TYR A 377 -19.33 43.79 -54.19
N CYS A 378 -18.50 42.75 -54.23
CA CYS A 378 -17.09 42.85 -53.84
C CYS A 378 -16.31 43.80 -54.78
N THR A 379 -15.74 44.86 -54.21
CA THR A 379 -14.84 45.81 -54.89
C THR A 379 -13.36 45.43 -54.80
N GLY A 380 -13.05 44.26 -54.21
CA GLY A 380 -11.69 43.72 -54.10
C GLY A 380 -10.69 44.68 -53.44
N GLU A 381 -9.46 44.70 -53.97
CA GLU A 381 -8.37 45.53 -53.48
C GLU A 381 -8.63 47.03 -53.64
N ASP A 382 -9.41 47.44 -54.64
CA ASP A 382 -9.73 48.85 -54.87
C ASP A 382 -10.67 49.40 -53.79
N GLY A 383 -11.50 48.54 -53.19
CA GLY A 383 -12.27 48.88 -51.99
C GLY A 383 -11.38 49.20 -50.79
N LYS A 384 -10.25 48.49 -50.62
CA LYS A 384 -9.28 48.76 -49.55
C LYS A 384 -8.52 50.06 -49.78
N LYS A 385 -8.04 50.30 -51.01
CA LYS A 385 -7.36 51.55 -51.39
C LYS A 385 -8.30 52.76 -51.19
N ALA A 386 -9.55 52.66 -51.64
CA ALA A 386 -10.54 53.72 -51.44
C ALA A 386 -10.83 53.99 -49.96
N PHE A 387 -10.80 52.95 -49.11
CA PHE A 387 -10.95 53.09 -47.67
C PHE A 387 -9.73 53.76 -47.01
N GLU A 388 -8.51 53.30 -47.33
CA GLU A 388 -7.25 53.90 -46.86
C GLU A 388 -7.11 55.36 -47.31
N GLU A 389 -7.51 55.67 -48.55
CA GLU A 389 -7.59 57.04 -49.08
C GLU A 389 -8.65 57.91 -48.37
N ALA A 390 -9.78 57.33 -47.97
CA ALA A 390 -10.80 58.05 -47.20
C ALA A 390 -10.33 58.30 -45.76
N GLU A 391 -9.66 57.33 -45.14
CA GLU A 391 -9.06 57.47 -43.80
C GLU A 391 -7.93 58.52 -43.83
N MET A 392 -7.01 58.48 -44.81
CA MET A 392 -5.99 59.51 -44.98
C MET A 392 -6.55 60.91 -45.31
N ARG A 393 -7.69 61.02 -46.01
CA ARG A 393 -8.41 62.29 -46.15
C ARG A 393 -9.01 62.77 -44.84
N SER A 394 -9.60 61.87 -44.03
CA SER A 394 -10.12 62.20 -42.70
C SER A 394 -9.03 62.62 -41.71
N MET A 395 -7.82 62.06 -41.85
CA MET A 395 -6.62 62.37 -41.07
C MET A 395 -5.82 63.56 -41.65
N GLY A 396 -6.29 64.19 -42.74
CA GLY A 396 -5.73 65.44 -43.27
C GLY A 396 -4.40 65.32 -44.03
N LEU A 397 -4.04 64.13 -44.54
CA LEU A 397 -2.71 63.88 -45.13
C LEU A 397 -2.60 64.00 -46.67
N LEU A 398 -3.67 64.43 -47.35
CA LEU A 398 -3.73 64.58 -48.81
C LEU A 398 -4.36 65.93 -49.22
N PRO A 399 -3.77 66.70 -50.16
CA PRO A 399 -4.38 67.92 -50.67
C PRO A 399 -5.56 67.61 -51.62
N GLY A 400 -6.66 68.37 -51.49
CA GLY A 400 -7.84 68.23 -52.34
C GLY A 400 -7.71 68.95 -53.70
N PRO A 401 -8.47 68.55 -54.73
CA PRO A 401 -8.60 69.31 -55.97
C PRO A 401 -9.48 70.56 -55.79
N GLU A 402 -9.13 71.64 -56.47
CA GLU A 402 -9.68 72.99 -56.32
C GLU A 402 -10.92 73.29 -57.20
N THR A 403 -11.86 74.10 -56.67
CA THR A 403 -13.01 74.78 -57.35
C THR A 403 -14.20 73.89 -57.84
N SER A 404 -15.48 74.30 -57.88
CA SER A 404 -16.12 75.63 -57.66
C SER A 404 -17.60 75.57 -57.19
N ASP A 405 -18.04 76.63 -56.50
CA ASP A 405 -19.39 77.28 -56.51
C ASP A 405 -20.58 76.88 -55.59
N GLN A 406 -20.78 77.72 -54.55
CA GLN A 406 -22.01 78.44 -54.10
C GLN A 406 -23.40 77.77 -54.00
N THR A 407 -23.94 77.69 -52.76
CA THR A 407 -25.14 78.46 -52.32
C THR A 407 -25.17 78.65 -50.78
N SER A 408 -25.90 79.66 -50.27
CA SER A 408 -25.80 80.21 -48.89
C SER A 408 -27.15 80.09 -48.09
N PRO A 409 -27.31 80.57 -46.82
CA PRO A 409 -27.97 79.81 -45.73
C PRO A 409 -29.29 80.45 -45.20
N PRO A 410 -29.89 80.03 -44.04
CA PRO A 410 -29.44 80.44 -42.67
C PRO A 410 -29.70 79.32 -41.59
N ALA A 411 -29.67 79.46 -40.24
CA ALA A 411 -29.38 80.55 -39.28
C ALA A 411 -29.02 80.05 -37.85
N LYS A 412 -28.22 80.84 -37.10
CA LYS A 412 -28.19 81.08 -35.61
C LYS A 412 -27.94 79.96 -34.57
N GLY A 413 -27.00 80.23 -33.65
CA GLY A 413 -26.90 79.55 -32.33
C GLY A 413 -25.54 79.60 -31.59
N GLU A 414 -25.06 80.80 -31.24
CA GLU A 414 -24.24 81.15 -30.04
C GLU A 414 -23.42 80.02 -29.33
N THR A 415 -22.10 79.88 -29.58
CA THR A 415 -20.92 80.55 -28.95
C THR A 415 -20.35 79.95 -27.65
N ASN A 416 -19.06 79.56 -27.75
CA ASN A 416 -18.01 79.43 -26.70
C ASN A 416 -18.16 78.22 -25.75
N ASP A 417 -17.26 77.22 -25.77
CA ASP A 417 -15.84 77.25 -25.34
C ASP A 417 -15.71 77.63 -23.85
N ILE A 418 -15.03 76.85 -23.00
CA ILE A 418 -13.57 76.76 -22.94
C ILE A 418 -13.12 75.58 -22.04
N HIS A 419 -12.18 74.73 -22.53
CA HIS A 419 -11.06 74.03 -21.84
C HIS A 419 -11.36 73.14 -20.59
N GLU A 420 -10.57 72.13 -20.18
CA GLU A 420 -9.25 71.56 -20.51
C GLU A 420 -9.33 70.07 -20.01
N ALA A 421 -8.79 69.00 -20.63
CA ALA A 421 -7.36 68.66 -20.85
C ALA A 421 -6.56 68.67 -19.50
N GLU A 422 -5.72 67.72 -19.06
CA GLU A 422 -5.06 66.49 -19.56
C GLU A 422 -4.78 65.59 -18.31
N ASP A 423 -5.05 64.27 -18.27
CA ASP A 423 -4.25 63.11 -18.75
C ASP A 423 -3.38 62.41 -17.65
N LEU A 424 -3.02 61.14 -17.90
CA LEU A 424 -1.96 60.30 -17.28
C LEU A 424 -2.09 59.68 -15.85
N SER A 425 -2.50 58.41 -15.85
CA SER A 425 -1.71 57.22 -15.41
C SER A 425 -1.38 56.85 -13.94
N ASP A 426 -1.64 55.54 -13.69
CA ASP A 426 -0.87 54.53 -12.92
C ASP A 426 -1.18 54.17 -11.44
N ARG A 427 -1.07 52.85 -11.19
CA ARG A 427 -0.93 52.05 -9.96
C ARG A 427 -1.17 52.73 -8.58
N SER A 428 -2.10 52.20 -7.80
CA SER A 428 -1.83 51.09 -6.84
C SER A 428 -2.78 51.01 -5.60
N GLN A 429 -3.12 49.76 -5.25
CA GLN A 429 -3.30 49.17 -3.91
C GLN A 429 -4.01 49.90 -2.73
N ARG A 430 -5.00 49.15 -2.17
CA ARG A 430 -5.40 48.96 -0.74
C ARG A 430 -6.48 49.85 -0.08
N LYS A 431 -7.60 49.17 0.21
CA LYS A 431 -8.43 49.18 1.45
C LYS A 431 -8.95 50.51 2.02
N ALA A 432 -10.28 50.62 2.07
CA ALA A 432 -11.01 51.02 3.28
C ALA A 432 -12.40 50.36 3.30
N ASP A 433 -12.78 49.75 4.41
CA ASP A 433 -14.13 49.22 4.66
C ASP A 433 -15.03 50.32 5.24
N THR A 434 -16.28 50.44 4.77
CA THR A 434 -17.39 51.03 5.55
C THR A 434 -18.71 50.34 5.21
N GLU A 435 -19.30 49.68 6.20
CA GLU A 435 -20.62 49.07 6.08
C GLU A 435 -21.74 50.11 6.02
N THR A 436 -22.77 49.88 5.21
CA THR A 436 -24.13 50.35 5.55
C THR A 436 -25.14 49.21 5.34
N ASN A 437 -25.85 48.87 6.42
CA ASN A 437 -26.70 47.69 6.50
C ASN A 437 -28.17 48.07 6.27
N THR A 438 -28.62 48.03 5.02
CA THR A 438 -30.00 48.41 4.63
C THR A 438 -30.98 47.24 4.80
N ARG A 439 -31.58 47.15 5.99
CA ARG A 439 -32.66 46.19 6.28
C ARG A 439 -33.94 46.47 5.47
N LYS A 440 -34.07 45.85 4.29
CA LYS A 440 -35.33 45.50 3.59
C LYS A 440 -35.00 44.60 2.39
N ARG A 441 -35.43 43.33 2.43
CA ARG A 441 -35.38 42.43 1.26
C ARG A 441 -36.36 42.90 0.19
N THR A 442 -36.01 42.69 -1.06
CA THR A 442 -36.84 43.08 -2.21
C THR A 442 -37.92 42.04 -2.50
N MET A 443 -39.01 42.46 -3.16
CA MET A 443 -40.18 41.60 -3.40
C MET A 443 -39.91 40.46 -4.41
N MET A 444 -38.72 40.44 -5.03
CA MET A 444 -38.26 39.41 -5.95
C MET A 444 -37.62 38.23 -5.20
N GLU A 445 -36.84 38.50 -4.14
CA GLU A 445 -36.20 37.50 -3.27
C GLU A 445 -37.23 36.71 -2.42
N MET A 446 -38.43 37.26 -2.20
CA MET A 446 -39.54 36.56 -1.55
C MET A 446 -40.24 35.52 -2.45
N LYS A 447 -39.92 35.48 -3.75
CA LYS A 447 -40.52 34.54 -4.73
C LYS A 447 -39.58 33.45 -5.20
N SER A 448 -38.26 33.63 -5.05
CA SER A 448 -37.28 32.56 -5.19
C SER A 448 -37.25 31.71 -3.92
N GLY A 449 -37.43 30.39 -4.06
CA GLY A 449 -37.22 29.46 -2.95
C GLY A 449 -35.75 29.43 -2.51
N VAL A 450 -35.50 29.09 -1.24
CA VAL A 450 -34.16 28.97 -0.65
C VAL A 450 -33.35 27.92 -1.40
N SER A 451 -32.15 28.27 -1.83
CA SER A 451 -31.26 27.33 -2.55
C SER A 451 -30.61 26.33 -1.58
N GLU A 452 -30.15 25.20 -2.13
CA GLU A 452 -29.45 24.18 -1.34
C GLU A 452 -28.15 24.72 -0.71
N GLU A 453 -27.45 25.63 -1.38
CA GLU A 453 -26.25 26.31 -0.88
C GLU A 453 -26.56 27.29 0.27
N GLU A 454 -27.71 27.96 0.26
CA GLU A 454 -28.16 28.77 1.42
C GLU A 454 -28.51 27.88 2.62
N LEU A 455 -29.12 26.72 2.38
CA LEU A 455 -29.36 25.73 3.43
C LEU A 455 -28.06 25.12 3.97
N GLU A 456 -27.06 24.86 3.13
CA GLU A 456 -25.75 24.40 3.56
C GLU A 456 -24.96 25.45 4.35
N SER A 457 -24.93 26.70 3.90
CA SER A 457 -24.26 27.78 4.64
C SER A 457 -24.96 28.08 5.96
N TYR A 458 -26.30 27.94 6.05
CA TYR A 458 -27.03 27.98 7.31
C TYR A 458 -26.71 26.79 8.23
N LYS A 459 -26.60 25.56 7.70
CA LYS A 459 -26.15 24.38 8.48
C LYS A 459 -24.72 24.56 9.00
N ARG A 460 -23.79 25.03 8.16
CA ARG A 460 -22.37 25.26 8.51
C ARG A 460 -22.21 26.36 9.56
N SER A 461 -22.90 27.49 9.41
CA SER A 461 -22.84 28.59 10.40
C SER A 461 -23.46 28.22 11.75
N ARG A 462 -24.54 27.41 11.77
CA ARG A 462 -25.12 26.89 13.01
C ARG A 462 -24.19 25.90 13.72
N LEU A 463 -23.59 24.95 12.98
CA LEU A 463 -22.62 24.01 13.54
C LEU A 463 -21.37 24.71 14.10
N ALA A 464 -20.92 25.81 13.48
CA ALA A 464 -19.81 26.62 13.98
C ALA A 464 -20.15 27.39 15.28
N ALA A 465 -21.42 27.74 15.51
CA ALA A 465 -21.87 28.40 16.73
C ALA A 465 -22.02 27.43 17.92
N ASP A 466 -22.32 26.15 17.63
CA ASP A 466 -22.44 25.08 18.63
C ASP A 466 -21.09 24.37 18.94
N ASP A 467 -19.97 24.77 18.31
CA ASP A 467 -18.64 24.17 18.53
C ASP A 467 -17.90 24.77 19.75
N PRO A 468 -17.63 23.97 20.82
CA PRO A 468 -16.92 24.46 22.01
C PRO A 468 -15.46 24.87 21.76
N MET A 469 -14.83 24.49 20.63
CA MET A 469 -13.45 24.88 20.30
C MET A 469 -13.30 26.33 19.82
N ALA A 470 -14.36 26.97 19.33
CA ALA A 470 -14.32 28.35 18.81
C ALA A 470 -13.78 29.36 19.85
N SER A 471 -14.08 29.13 21.14
CA SER A 471 -13.65 29.97 22.26
C SER A 471 -12.13 29.94 22.57
N PHE A 472 -11.38 28.96 22.06
CA PHE A 472 -9.95 28.78 22.34
C PHE A 472 -9.01 29.35 21.27
N ILE A 473 -9.54 29.74 20.10
CA ILE A 473 -8.74 30.22 18.97
C ILE A 473 -8.60 31.76 18.99
N ALA A 474 -9.42 32.46 19.78
CA ALA A 474 -9.52 33.92 19.82
C ALA A 474 -8.95 34.57 21.11
N THR A 475 -7.68 34.31 21.43
CA THR A 475 -6.92 35.12 22.41
C THR A 475 -5.48 35.40 21.93
N PRO A 476 -5.17 36.61 21.45
CA PRO A 476 -3.80 37.00 21.14
C PRO A 476 -3.03 37.38 22.42
N ALA A 477 -1.77 36.94 22.51
CA ALA A 477 -0.86 37.37 23.57
C ALA A 477 -0.24 38.75 23.23
N PRO A 478 -0.02 39.65 24.22
CA PRO A 478 0.65 40.92 23.99
C PRO A 478 2.17 40.75 23.82
N ASP A 479 2.81 41.67 23.12
CA ASP A 479 4.26 41.63 22.88
C ASP A 479 5.08 42.01 24.12
N LEU A 480 6.32 41.50 24.14
CA LEU A 480 7.45 42.17 24.77
C LEU A 480 8.65 42.03 23.84
N SER A 481 9.11 43.18 23.33
CA SER A 481 10.26 43.33 22.44
C SER A 481 11.61 42.90 23.04
N ALA A 482 12.46 42.27 22.22
CA ALA A 482 13.90 42.49 22.15
C ALA A 482 14.58 41.67 21.03
N THR A 483 14.97 42.36 19.95
CA THR A 483 16.17 42.12 19.11
C THR A 483 16.72 40.69 18.90
N PHE A 484 16.62 40.18 17.67
CA PHE A 484 17.82 39.68 16.96
C PHE A 484 17.60 39.73 15.44
N ASP A 485 18.55 40.31 14.71
CA ASP A 485 18.49 40.46 13.25
C ASP A 485 18.76 39.13 12.50
N THR A 486 18.20 39.04 11.30
CA THR A 486 18.60 38.06 10.28
C THR A 486 18.82 38.77 8.94
N PRO A 487 20.00 38.58 8.33
CA PRO A 487 20.12 38.35 6.89
C PRO A 487 20.65 36.92 6.65
N SER A 488 20.08 36.06 5.79
CA SER A 488 19.96 36.14 4.31
C SER A 488 21.30 36.37 3.60
N ASP A 489 21.68 35.66 2.55
CA ASP A 489 21.22 34.39 1.96
C ASP A 489 22.38 33.86 1.08
N ASP A 490 22.20 32.71 0.43
CA ASP A 490 23.07 32.16 -0.62
C ASP A 490 24.53 31.77 -0.24
N ASP A 491 24.81 30.46 -0.18
CA ASP A 491 25.55 29.85 -1.29
C ASP A 491 25.52 28.30 -1.30
N ASN A 492 25.67 27.76 -2.50
CA ASN A 492 25.68 26.34 -2.84
C ASN A 492 27.03 25.66 -2.51
N ASP A 493 27.04 24.42 -1.98
CA ASP A 493 27.89 23.30 -2.49
C ASP A 493 27.86 21.97 -1.69
N ASN A 494 27.32 20.93 -2.33
CA ASN A 494 27.98 19.64 -2.65
C ASN A 494 28.99 18.94 -1.67
N GLN A 495 28.49 18.02 -0.81
CA GLN A 495 29.17 16.76 -0.32
C GLN A 495 30.48 16.92 0.53
N PRO A 496 31.09 15.82 1.05
CA PRO A 496 30.56 14.83 1.98
C PRO A 496 31.34 14.77 3.32
N PHE A 497 30.69 14.34 4.41
CA PHE A 497 31.29 14.36 5.75
C PHE A 497 32.22 13.14 6.02
N ASN A 498 33.53 13.36 6.06
CA ASN A 498 34.53 12.41 6.56
C ASN A 498 34.95 12.80 7.99
N GLY A 499 35.03 11.82 8.91
CA GLY A 499 35.20 12.09 10.34
C GLY A 499 36.65 12.27 10.81
N ILE A 500 36.82 12.93 11.96
CA ILE A 500 38.07 12.95 12.74
C ILE A 500 37.77 12.63 14.22
N ALA A 501 38.77 12.04 14.88
CA ALA A 501 38.65 11.36 16.17
C ALA A 501 38.62 12.30 17.41
N SER A 502 38.21 11.68 18.52
CA SER A 502 38.31 12.20 19.89
C SER A 502 39.75 12.44 20.34
N SER A 503 39.97 13.46 21.19
CA SER A 503 41.20 13.63 21.96
C SER A 503 40.92 13.95 23.44
N LEU A 504 41.79 13.40 24.28
CA LEU A 504 42.23 13.87 25.60
C LEU A 504 41.28 13.83 26.84
N ILE A 505 41.83 13.22 27.89
CA ILE A 505 41.83 13.51 29.36
C ILE A 505 42.12 12.14 30.02
N GLN A 506 43.39 11.76 30.13
CA GLN A 506 44.32 12.03 31.25
C GLN A 506 44.10 11.12 32.48
N ASP A 507 45.21 10.52 32.91
CA ASP A 507 45.32 9.54 34.00
C ASP A 507 45.20 10.17 35.39
N GLU A 508 44.85 9.36 36.40
CA GLU A 508 45.56 9.40 37.68
C GLU A 508 45.40 8.10 38.50
N TYR A 509 46.30 7.90 39.48
CA TYR A 509 46.81 6.59 39.89
C TYR A 509 47.05 6.51 41.41
N VAL A 510 46.38 5.60 42.15
CA VAL A 510 46.76 5.27 43.55
C VAL A 510 46.58 3.79 43.92
N HIS A 511 47.70 3.07 43.89
CA HIS A 511 48.19 2.05 44.84
C HIS A 511 47.25 1.05 45.54
N ILE A 512 47.51 -0.24 45.31
CA ILE A 512 47.21 -1.37 46.22
C ILE A 512 48.53 -1.90 46.80
N ARG A 513 48.54 -2.27 48.09
CA ARG A 513 49.74 -2.80 48.78
C ARG A 513 50.07 -4.23 48.33
N HIS A 514 51.36 -4.50 48.13
CA HIS A 514 51.90 -5.85 47.96
C HIS A 514 51.82 -6.68 49.24
N TYR A 515 51.67 -8.00 49.09
CA TYR A 515 52.33 -8.98 49.96
C TYR A 515 52.81 -10.19 49.14
N THR A 516 53.77 -10.91 49.70
CA THR A 516 54.79 -11.69 48.97
C THR A 516 54.42 -13.12 48.57
N GLU A 517 54.83 -13.46 47.33
CA GLU A 517 55.64 -14.63 46.96
C GLU A 517 55.22 -16.08 47.30
N ARG A 518 55.03 -16.88 46.23
CA ARG A 518 56.05 -17.88 45.84
C ARG A 518 55.93 -18.30 44.37
N ARG A 519 57.06 -18.72 43.79
CA ARG A 519 57.33 -18.94 42.34
C ARG A 519 57.52 -20.45 42.05
N TRP A 520 57.46 -20.85 40.77
CA TRP A 520 57.96 -22.07 40.05
C TRP A 520 56.96 -22.47 38.93
N PRO A 521 57.37 -23.11 37.80
CA PRO A 521 57.34 -22.34 36.55
C PRO A 521 56.61 -22.95 35.32
N PHE A 522 56.40 -22.03 34.38
CA PHE A 522 56.11 -22.09 32.94
C PHE A 522 56.51 -23.34 32.11
N SER A 523 55.55 -23.82 31.29
CA SER A 523 55.74 -24.31 29.89
C SER A 523 54.34 -24.56 29.27
N SER A 524 53.72 -23.57 28.63
CA SER A 524 53.78 -23.26 27.18
C SER A 524 53.13 -24.30 26.25
N LYS A 525 51.86 -24.07 25.86
CA LYS A 525 51.47 -23.66 24.50
C LYS A 525 49.96 -23.38 24.33
N ASP A 526 49.70 -22.39 23.46
CA ASP A 526 48.51 -22.17 22.62
C ASP A 526 47.14 -21.89 23.27
N SER A 527 46.97 -20.63 23.67
CA SER A 527 45.68 -19.99 23.88
C SER A 527 45.18 -19.24 22.63
N SER A 528 44.36 -19.87 21.80
CA SER A 528 43.57 -19.19 20.75
C SER A 528 42.11 -19.00 21.19
N ARG A 529 41.87 -18.19 22.22
CA ARG A 529 40.52 -17.72 22.56
C ARG A 529 40.32 -16.30 22.05
N LEU A 530 39.60 -16.17 20.93
CA LEU A 530 39.17 -14.88 20.41
C LEU A 530 38.36 -14.12 21.48
N THR A 531 38.81 -12.91 21.81
CA THR A 531 38.05 -11.94 22.58
C THR A 531 36.90 -11.41 21.71
N THR A 532 35.67 -11.86 21.97
CA THR A 532 34.49 -11.35 21.28
C THR A 532 34.29 -9.86 21.59
N THR A 533 34.34 -9.05 20.55
CA THR A 533 34.10 -7.61 20.57
C THR A 533 32.70 -7.27 21.11
N THR A 534 32.64 -6.27 22.00
CA THR A 534 31.40 -5.79 22.62
C THR A 534 30.57 -4.96 21.65
N ALA A 535 29.86 -5.61 20.73
CA ALA A 535 28.94 -4.95 19.80
C ALA A 535 27.67 -4.44 20.53
N LYS A 536 27.19 -3.23 20.17
CA LYS A 536 25.97 -2.61 20.71
C LYS A 536 24.66 -3.22 20.14
N GLY A 537 24.65 -4.54 19.94
CA GLY A 537 23.58 -5.28 19.24
C GLY A 537 22.99 -6.46 20.02
N THR A 538 22.24 -7.30 19.30
CA THR A 538 21.31 -8.34 19.82
C THR A 538 21.96 -9.48 20.63
N SER A 539 23.28 -9.64 20.64
CA SER A 539 23.99 -10.65 21.44
C SER A 539 23.95 -10.38 22.96
N SER A 540 23.61 -9.15 23.38
CA SER A 540 23.64 -8.71 24.79
C SER A 540 22.54 -9.30 25.69
N PHE A 541 21.54 -10.00 25.13
CA PHE A 541 20.45 -10.60 25.92
C PHE A 541 20.84 -11.86 26.69
N GLY A 542 21.83 -12.65 26.23
CA GLY A 542 22.14 -13.96 26.79
C GLY A 542 22.63 -13.97 28.25
N LYS A 543 23.20 -12.86 28.76
CA LYS A 543 23.74 -12.75 30.13
C LYS A 543 22.75 -12.14 31.14
N ARG A 544 21.52 -11.78 30.73
CA ARG A 544 20.54 -11.06 31.57
C ARG A 544 19.46 -11.97 32.18
N HIS A 545 19.86 -13.12 32.76
CA HIS A 545 18.93 -14.08 33.36
C HIS A 545 18.43 -13.71 34.78
N ASN A 546 19.13 -12.81 35.48
CA ASN A 546 18.79 -12.39 36.84
C ASN A 546 17.70 -11.31 36.86
N LYS A 547 16.64 -11.54 37.64
CA LYS A 547 15.50 -10.61 37.76
C LYS A 547 15.79 -9.54 38.82
N SER A 548 15.80 -8.27 38.44
CA SER A 548 15.91 -7.14 39.39
C SER A 548 14.64 -6.92 40.21
N HIS A 549 13.46 -7.27 39.65
CA HIS A 549 12.15 -7.04 40.26
C HIS A 549 11.29 -8.30 40.41
N THR A 550 10.63 -8.42 41.56
CA THR A 550 9.65 -9.46 41.91
C THR A 550 8.28 -8.85 42.28
N LEU A 551 7.28 -9.70 42.56
CA LEU A 551 5.94 -9.27 42.94
C LEU A 551 5.94 -8.62 44.33
N CYS A 552 5.40 -7.41 44.42
CA CYS A 552 5.26 -6.70 45.69
C CYS A 552 4.00 -7.17 46.45
N ARG A 553 4.18 -7.67 47.68
CA ARG A 553 3.08 -8.11 48.57
C ARG A 553 1.94 -7.09 48.73
N ARG A 554 2.22 -5.78 48.77
CA ARG A 554 1.18 -4.75 48.96
C ARG A 554 0.40 -4.40 47.68
N CYS A 555 1.03 -4.44 46.51
CA CYS A 555 0.39 -3.92 45.28
C CYS A 555 0.25 -4.92 44.13
N GLY A 556 0.66 -6.18 44.32
CA GLY A 556 0.54 -7.26 43.33
C GLY A 556 1.38 -7.10 42.05
N ARG A 557 2.06 -5.96 41.84
CA ARG A 557 2.85 -5.69 40.62
C ARG A 557 4.30 -6.14 40.77
N ARG A 558 4.90 -6.59 39.66
CA ARG A 558 6.34 -6.94 39.55
C ARG A 558 7.21 -5.68 39.58
N SER A 559 7.36 -5.11 40.77
CA SER A 559 8.00 -3.80 41.01
C SER A 559 8.74 -3.73 42.35
N PHE A 560 8.80 -4.83 43.10
CA PHE A 560 9.64 -4.92 44.30
C PHE A 560 11.07 -5.21 43.86
N HIS A 561 11.99 -4.27 44.09
CA HIS A 561 13.41 -4.45 43.75
C HIS A 561 14.07 -5.37 44.78
N ILE A 562 14.69 -6.47 44.34
CA ILE A 562 15.22 -7.49 45.26
C ILE A 562 16.33 -6.91 46.14
N GLN A 563 17.40 -6.37 45.54
CA GLN A 563 18.54 -5.82 46.27
C GLN A 563 18.17 -4.61 47.15
N LYS A 564 17.38 -3.67 46.63
CA LYS A 564 16.99 -2.44 47.36
C LYS A 564 15.83 -2.64 48.33
N SER A 565 15.29 -3.86 48.46
CA SER A 565 14.14 -4.23 49.30
C SER A 565 12.94 -3.25 49.25
N THR A 566 12.74 -2.57 48.12
CA THR A 566 11.80 -1.44 47.99
C THR A 566 10.96 -1.53 46.73
N CYS A 567 9.68 -1.17 46.83
CA CYS A 567 8.74 -1.22 45.72
C CYS A 567 8.71 0.08 44.92
N ALA A 568 9.24 0.03 43.69
CA ALA A 568 9.26 1.13 42.73
C ALA A 568 7.87 1.58 42.22
N ASN A 569 6.77 0.99 42.72
CA ASN A 569 5.40 1.39 42.42
C ASN A 569 4.66 1.97 43.63
N CYS A 570 4.67 1.29 44.78
CA CYS A 570 3.88 1.66 45.96
C CYS A 570 4.69 2.10 47.19
N GLY A 571 6.02 2.01 47.16
CA GLY A 571 6.91 2.42 48.26
C GLY A 571 7.17 1.36 49.35
N TYR A 572 6.42 0.26 49.38
CA TYR A 572 6.61 -0.84 50.35
C TYR A 572 8.12 -1.19 50.52
N PRO A 573 8.68 -1.19 51.74
CA PRO A 573 7.98 -1.25 53.04
C PRO A 573 7.35 0.05 53.59
N SER A 574 7.58 1.23 53.01
CA SER A 574 7.10 2.53 53.56
C SER A 574 5.62 2.49 53.99
N ALA A 575 5.25 3.06 55.13
CA ALA A 575 3.85 3.02 55.60
C ALA A 575 2.89 3.70 54.60
N LYS A 576 3.21 4.93 54.19
CA LYS A 576 2.47 5.68 53.18
C LYS A 576 2.66 5.06 51.78
N VAL A 577 1.57 4.98 51.00
CA VAL A 577 1.62 4.55 49.59
C VAL A 577 2.20 5.68 48.74
N ARG A 578 3.29 5.40 48.04
CA ARG A 578 3.99 6.36 47.20
C ARG A 578 3.12 6.78 46.00
N LYS A 579 2.89 8.09 45.88
CA LYS A 579 2.15 8.79 44.80
C LYS A 579 2.90 10.05 44.41
N TYR A 580 2.79 10.50 43.17
CA TYR A 580 3.35 11.75 42.68
C TYR A 580 2.30 12.58 41.96
N ASN A 581 2.44 13.90 41.97
CA ASN A 581 1.48 14.79 41.32
C ASN A 581 1.64 14.85 39.80
N TRP A 582 2.87 14.79 39.28
CA TRP A 582 3.19 14.80 37.85
C TRP A 582 2.64 13.61 37.02
N SER A 583 2.03 12.59 37.65
CA SER A 583 1.44 11.46 36.93
C SER A 583 0.01 11.15 37.39
N GLU A 584 -0.95 11.90 36.84
CA GLU A 584 -2.37 11.69 37.11
C GLU A 584 -2.86 10.30 36.68
N LYS A 585 -2.40 9.82 35.52
CA LYS A 585 -2.68 8.46 35.03
C LYS A 585 -2.13 7.38 35.99
N ALA A 586 -1.15 7.68 36.85
CA ALA A 586 -0.72 6.77 37.92
C ALA A 586 -1.58 6.87 39.18
N LYS A 587 -2.13 8.06 39.50
CA LYS A 587 -3.14 8.23 40.57
C LYS A 587 -4.42 7.46 40.22
N ARG A 588 -5.01 7.73 39.05
CA ARG A 588 -6.31 7.20 38.56
C ARG A 588 -6.39 5.67 38.54
N ARG A 589 -5.26 4.97 38.35
CA ARG A 589 -5.17 3.50 38.39
C ARG A 589 -5.16 2.89 39.82
N LYS A 590 -5.27 3.71 40.87
CA LYS A 590 -5.19 3.31 42.28
C LYS A 590 -6.15 4.10 43.19
N THR A 591 -7.06 4.88 42.63
CA THR A 591 -8.05 5.65 43.39
C THR A 591 -9.10 4.72 44.01
N THR A 592 -9.77 5.20 45.06
CA THR A 592 -11.03 4.62 45.52
C THR A 592 -11.99 4.44 44.33
N GLY A 593 -12.63 3.29 44.22
CA GLY A 593 -13.36 2.87 43.02
C GLY A 593 -12.74 1.66 42.32
N THR A 594 -11.41 1.61 42.16
CA THR A 594 -10.74 0.62 41.27
C THR A 594 -10.58 -0.79 41.87
N GLY A 595 -11.13 -1.06 43.05
CA GLY A 595 -10.96 -2.33 43.77
C GLY A 595 -12.28 -2.93 44.24
N ARG A 596 -12.23 -4.04 44.98
CA ARG A 596 -13.46 -4.75 45.42
C ARG A 596 -14.42 -3.90 46.27
N MET A 597 -13.91 -2.86 46.95
CA MET A 597 -14.67 -1.91 47.77
C MET A 597 -15.57 -2.54 48.85
N SER A 598 -15.18 -3.69 49.41
CA SER A 598 -16.04 -4.48 50.31
C SER A 598 -16.67 -3.66 51.44
N HIS A 599 -15.92 -2.76 52.09
CA HIS A 599 -16.48 -1.87 53.11
C HIS A 599 -17.30 -0.71 52.50
N LEU A 600 -16.70 0.07 51.59
CA LEU A 600 -17.29 1.29 51.01
C LEU A 600 -18.61 1.05 50.27
N LYS A 601 -18.81 -0.13 49.66
CA LYS A 601 -20.08 -0.52 49.04
C LYS A 601 -21.23 -0.58 50.04
N ASP A 602 -20.99 -1.17 51.21
CA ASP A 602 -22.00 -1.30 52.25
C ASP A 602 -22.18 -0.01 53.06
N VAL A 603 -21.17 0.87 53.12
CA VAL A 603 -21.23 2.15 53.87
C VAL A 603 -22.43 3.01 53.44
N HIS A 604 -22.68 3.18 52.14
CA HIS A 604 -23.83 3.98 51.68
C HIS A 604 -25.18 3.37 52.08
N ARG A 605 -25.32 2.03 52.08
CA ARG A 605 -26.52 1.35 52.57
C ARG A 605 -26.67 1.52 54.09
N ARG A 606 -25.58 1.33 54.85
CA ARG A 606 -25.57 1.50 56.31
C ARG A 606 -25.89 2.94 56.72
N PHE A 607 -25.38 3.94 56.00
CA PHE A 607 -25.67 5.35 56.21
C PHE A 607 -27.16 5.67 56.01
N LYS A 608 -27.76 5.21 54.89
CA LYS A 608 -29.21 5.36 54.64
C LYS A 608 -30.06 4.69 55.73
N ASN A 609 -29.56 3.60 56.31
CA ASN A 609 -30.22 2.87 57.39
C ASN A 609 -29.82 3.38 58.80
N GLY A 610 -29.27 4.60 58.92
CA GLY A 610 -28.93 5.23 60.21
C GLY A 610 -27.89 4.45 61.03
N PHE A 611 -27.04 3.66 60.38
CA PHE A 611 -26.07 2.73 61.00
C PHE A 611 -26.67 1.75 62.03
N GLN A 612 -27.94 1.38 61.89
CA GLN A 612 -28.60 0.39 62.73
C GLN A 612 -27.81 -0.94 62.78
N VAL A 613 -27.74 -1.54 63.97
CA VAL A 613 -27.08 -2.82 64.26
C VAL A 613 -28.09 -3.73 64.94
N GLY A 614 -28.22 -4.98 64.46
CA GLY A 614 -29.19 -5.96 64.93
C GLY A 614 -30.19 -6.37 63.84
N THR A 615 -31.12 -7.26 64.20
CA THR A 615 -32.25 -7.67 63.34
C THR A 615 -33.25 -6.52 63.18
N PRO A 616 -33.80 -6.28 61.97
CA PRO A 616 -34.81 -5.23 61.79
C PRO A 616 -36.11 -5.57 62.53
N LYS A 617 -36.79 -4.56 63.07
CA LYS A 617 -38.06 -4.73 63.79
C LYS A 617 -39.08 -5.43 62.88
N GLY A 618 -39.54 -6.61 63.30
CA GLY A 618 -40.55 -7.40 62.60
C GLY A 618 -40.02 -8.55 61.72
N ALA A 619 -38.71 -8.82 61.68
CA ALA A 619 -38.17 -9.97 60.97
C ALA A 619 -38.63 -11.31 61.59
N ARG A 620 -39.41 -12.10 60.85
CA ARG A 620 -39.59 -13.53 61.14
C ARG A 620 -38.29 -14.26 60.79
N GLY A 621 -37.71 -14.96 61.76
CA GLY A 621 -36.57 -15.86 61.51
C GLY A 621 -36.97 -17.09 60.70
N PRO A 622 -36.02 -17.87 60.18
CA PRO A 622 -36.33 -19.14 59.55
C PRO A 622 -36.87 -20.12 60.59
N GLU A 623 -38.10 -20.61 60.38
CA GLU A 623 -38.63 -21.75 61.13
C GLU A 623 -37.86 -23.01 60.69
N ILE A 624 -37.31 -23.73 61.67
CA ILE A 624 -36.57 -24.97 61.43
C ILE A 624 -37.60 -26.09 61.33
N HIS A 625 -37.77 -26.63 60.12
CA HIS A 625 -38.51 -27.86 59.81
C HIS A 625 -37.54 -29.01 59.58
#